data_AF-A0A0K8RS29-F1
#
_entry.id   AF-A0A0K8RS29-F1
#
_cell.length_a   1.000
_cell.length_b   1.000
_cell.length_c   1.000
_cell.angle_alpha   90.00
_cell.angle_beta   90.00
_cell.angle_gamma   90.00
#
_symmetry.space_group_name_H-M   'P 1'
#
loop_
_entity.id
_entity.type
_entity.pdbx_description
1 polymer ?
#
loop_
_entity_poly.entity_id
_entity_poly.type
_entity_poly.pdbx_seq_one_letter_code
_entity_poly.pdbx_strand_id
1 'polypeptide(L)'
;MKEMWEEESPHLSPHYWDVVYTLLCRGSLDEARKLLKSHPQSGREDFVSLDELLQVAPQGSQEMPSRQLDVWWQSWQADCARRVADGEFSLLPELETACKILMGDEDTLYELRKLGETWYNYLVTKVTYTRPTIGRQLLAELAEECLSAFGEGEPTALLDDILLAAFRFDLQQVLREASACLDDWWFSAHLADLLFHAGQMEASNVEYCNVMREYLLLEYASYLMSHGSLWQVGVDYLDHCPQQGREFLEAYLERLPLGTQSKALKVVEILERRDMWPVAQGICQSMAVQLQKKGQLGAALTWVIRCKNPMWTSKLADKFLLQYSVDREPS
;
A
#
# COMPACT_ATOMS: atom_id res chain seq x y z
N MET A 1 1.96 9.50 -23.72
CA MET A 1 3.22 10.17 -23.31
C MET A 1 4.46 9.47 -23.87
N LYS A 2 4.70 8.16 -23.67
CA LYS A 2 5.86 7.45 -24.29
C LYS A 2 5.86 7.48 -25.83
N GLU A 3 4.70 7.34 -26.45
CA GLU A 3 4.54 7.29 -27.91
C GLU A 3 4.97 8.60 -28.61
N MET A 4 4.82 9.76 -27.96
CA MET A 4 5.21 11.05 -28.56
C MET A 4 6.73 11.29 -28.60
N TRP A 5 7.52 10.60 -27.79
CA TRP A 5 8.99 10.70 -27.87
C TRP A 5 9.57 9.85 -29.01
N GLU A 6 8.77 8.95 -29.57
CA GLU A 6 9.15 8.05 -30.67
C GLU A 6 8.72 8.59 -32.05
N GLU A 7 7.92 9.66 -32.09
CA GLU A 7 7.50 10.31 -33.32
C GLU A 7 8.62 11.22 -33.89
N GLU A 8 8.87 11.17 -35.20
CA GLU A 8 9.89 12.00 -35.87
C GLU A 8 9.56 13.51 -35.83
N SER A 9 8.32 13.89 -35.52
CA SER A 9 7.86 15.29 -35.50
C SER A 9 6.75 15.51 -34.47
N PRO A 10 7.08 15.47 -33.16
CA PRO A 10 6.10 15.55 -32.08
C PRO A 10 5.31 16.87 -32.08
N HIS A 11 5.89 17.95 -32.60
CA HIS A 11 5.28 19.28 -32.73
C HIS A 11 4.07 19.33 -33.68
N LEU A 12 3.89 18.33 -34.54
CA LEU A 12 2.74 18.23 -35.44
C LEU A 12 1.53 17.53 -34.79
N SER A 13 1.72 16.92 -33.62
CA SER A 13 0.65 16.26 -32.90
C SER A 13 -0.33 17.29 -32.34
N PRO A 14 -1.66 17.07 -32.47
CA PRO A 14 -2.66 17.96 -31.87
C PRO A 14 -2.56 18.01 -30.33
N HIS A 15 -1.92 17.00 -29.72
CA HIS A 15 -1.73 16.90 -28.27
C HIS A 15 -0.35 17.39 -27.80
N TYR A 16 0.43 18.00 -28.69
CA TYR A 16 1.77 18.48 -28.33
C TYR A 16 1.76 19.36 -27.09
N TRP A 17 0.92 20.39 -27.09
CA TRP A 17 0.80 21.33 -25.98
C TRP A 17 0.14 20.73 -24.75
N ASP A 18 -0.85 19.84 -24.91
CA ASP A 18 -1.44 19.10 -23.79
C ASP A 18 -0.37 18.32 -23.01
N VAL A 19 0.59 17.72 -23.72
CA VAL A 19 1.73 17.03 -23.10
C VAL A 19 2.71 18.00 -22.46
N VAL A 20 3.02 19.13 -23.10
CA VAL A 20 3.85 20.19 -22.48
C VAL A 20 3.20 20.64 -21.17
N TYR A 21 1.93 21.01 -21.17
CA TYR A 21 1.19 21.44 -19.98
C TYR A 21 1.14 20.34 -18.92
N THR A 22 0.92 19.09 -19.31
CA THR A 22 0.93 17.96 -18.37
C THR A 22 2.29 17.80 -17.69
N LEU A 23 3.39 17.95 -18.44
CA LEU A 23 4.75 17.88 -17.87
C LEU A 23 5.00 19.04 -16.92
N LEU A 24 4.57 20.25 -17.26
CA LEU A 24 4.64 21.42 -16.38
C LEU A 24 3.82 21.19 -15.11
N CYS A 25 2.54 20.83 -15.22
CA CYS A 25 1.66 20.54 -14.07
C CYS A 25 2.22 19.48 -13.11
N ARG A 26 2.98 18.50 -13.61
CA ARG A 26 3.66 17.47 -12.81
C ARG A 26 5.00 17.92 -12.21
N GLY A 27 5.47 19.12 -12.53
CA GLY A 27 6.81 19.60 -12.16
C GLY A 27 7.96 18.91 -12.90
N SER A 28 7.69 18.18 -13.99
CA SER A 28 8.71 17.51 -14.83
C SER A 28 9.33 18.51 -15.81
N LEU A 29 10.02 19.51 -15.27
CA LEU A 29 10.48 20.67 -16.04
C LEU A 29 11.55 20.29 -17.07
N ASP A 30 12.44 19.35 -16.76
CA ASP A 30 13.49 18.93 -17.70
C ASP A 30 12.92 18.23 -18.94
N GLU A 31 11.90 17.39 -18.76
CA GLU A 31 11.16 16.75 -19.84
C GLU A 31 10.40 17.79 -20.68
N ALA A 32 9.75 18.77 -20.04
CA ALA A 32 9.07 19.86 -20.73
C ALA A 32 10.06 20.67 -21.58
N ARG A 33 11.24 21.00 -21.03
CA ARG A 33 12.31 21.71 -21.75
C ARG A 33 12.83 20.92 -22.95
N LYS A 34 13.09 19.61 -22.78
CA LYS A 34 13.51 18.74 -23.89
C LYS A 34 12.47 18.73 -25.02
N LEU A 35 11.18 18.65 -24.67
CA LEU A 35 10.11 18.66 -25.64
C LEU A 35 10.03 20.02 -26.36
N LEU A 36 10.05 21.13 -25.62
CA LEU A 36 10.07 22.50 -26.19
C LEU A 36 11.27 22.73 -27.11
N LYS A 37 12.45 22.20 -26.78
CA LYS A 37 13.66 22.29 -27.62
C LYS A 37 13.53 21.55 -28.96
N SER A 38 12.71 20.50 -29.00
CA SER A 38 12.40 19.78 -30.25
C SER A 38 11.46 20.55 -31.19
N HIS A 39 10.83 21.62 -30.72
CA HIS A 39 9.95 22.45 -31.55
C HIS A 39 10.78 23.20 -32.63
N PRO A 40 10.31 23.28 -33.89
CA PRO A 40 11.06 23.95 -34.97
C PRO A 40 11.39 25.42 -34.70
N GLN A 41 10.60 26.07 -33.85
CA GLN A 41 10.77 27.48 -33.46
C GLN A 41 11.49 27.66 -32.12
N SER A 42 12.14 26.63 -31.58
CA SER A 42 12.80 26.66 -30.26
C SER A 42 13.88 27.73 -30.12
N GLY A 43 14.41 28.27 -31.23
CA GLY A 43 15.35 29.39 -31.23
C GLY A 43 14.71 30.79 -31.23
N ARG A 44 13.37 30.91 -31.27
CA ARG A 44 12.67 32.20 -31.17
C ARG A 44 12.80 32.75 -29.75
N GLU A 45 12.85 34.08 -29.61
CA GLU A 45 13.13 34.75 -28.32
C GLU A 45 12.16 34.35 -27.19
N ASP A 46 10.89 34.12 -27.51
CA ASP A 46 9.87 33.69 -26.54
C ASP A 46 10.07 32.23 -26.06
N PHE A 47 10.49 31.31 -26.93
CA PHE A 47 10.89 29.95 -26.53
C PHE A 47 12.14 29.97 -25.64
N VAL A 48 13.13 30.81 -25.98
CA VAL A 48 14.35 30.97 -25.18
C VAL A 48 14.00 31.57 -23.82
N SER A 49 13.16 32.60 -23.78
CA SER A 49 12.68 33.24 -22.55
C SER A 49 11.96 32.24 -21.64
N LEU A 50 11.10 31.37 -22.18
CA LEU A 50 10.46 30.32 -21.39
C LEU A 50 11.47 29.26 -20.91
N ASP A 51 12.43 28.83 -21.74
CA ASP A 51 13.47 27.87 -21.33
C ASP A 51 14.33 28.41 -20.18
N GLU A 52 14.64 29.71 -20.18
CA GLU A 52 15.34 30.38 -19.08
C GLU A 52 14.53 30.30 -17.79
N LEU A 53 13.23 30.64 -17.82
CA LEU A 53 12.34 30.55 -16.67
C LEU A 53 12.29 29.12 -16.12
N LEU A 54 12.19 28.12 -16.99
CA LEU A 54 12.18 26.71 -16.61
C LEU A 54 13.52 26.25 -16.02
N GLN A 55 14.63 26.80 -16.50
CA GLN A 55 15.97 26.46 -16.02
C GLN A 55 16.24 27.01 -14.61
N VAL A 56 15.74 28.20 -14.30
CA VAL A 56 15.94 28.85 -12.99
C VAL A 56 14.82 28.57 -11.99
N ALA A 57 13.88 27.68 -12.37
CA ALA A 57 12.75 27.32 -11.52
C ALA A 57 13.24 26.77 -10.17
N PRO A 58 12.66 27.21 -9.04
CA PRO A 58 13.05 26.74 -7.73
C PRO A 58 12.82 25.23 -7.60
N GLN A 59 13.90 24.49 -7.40
CA GLN A 59 13.84 23.09 -7.02
C GLN A 59 14.07 23.01 -5.52
N GLY A 60 13.01 22.67 -4.77
CA GLY A 60 13.13 22.42 -3.34
C GLY A 60 14.13 21.30 -3.08
N SER A 61 15.01 21.48 -2.09
CA SER A 61 15.86 20.41 -1.57
C SER A 61 15.61 20.23 -0.08
N GLN A 62 15.90 19.05 0.47
CA GLN A 62 15.75 18.80 1.91
C GLN A 62 16.64 19.71 2.77
N GLU A 63 17.69 20.29 2.18
CA GLU A 63 18.65 21.16 2.88
C GLU A 63 18.23 22.65 2.85
N MET A 64 17.25 23.01 2.01
CA MET A 64 16.80 24.40 1.84
C MET A 64 15.77 24.78 2.90
N PRO A 65 16.01 25.83 3.70
CA PRO A 65 15.00 26.35 4.63
C PRO A 65 13.75 26.82 3.90
N SER A 66 12.56 26.49 4.42
CA SER A 66 11.27 26.82 3.79
C SER A 66 11.14 28.30 3.43
N ARG A 67 11.58 29.21 4.32
CA ARG A 67 11.53 30.66 4.07
C ARG A 67 12.39 31.09 2.87
N GLN A 68 13.54 30.46 2.68
CA GLN A 68 14.43 30.78 1.56
C GLN A 68 13.81 30.28 0.25
N LEU A 69 13.21 29.09 0.28
CA LEU A 69 12.44 28.56 -0.84
C LEU A 69 11.25 29.48 -1.19
N ASP A 70 10.51 29.97 -0.20
CA ASP A 70 9.39 30.90 -0.41
C ASP A 70 9.82 32.19 -1.11
N VAL A 71 10.91 32.80 -0.66
CA VAL A 71 11.41 34.04 -1.26
C VAL A 71 11.89 33.81 -2.69
N TRP A 72 12.62 32.72 -2.93
CA TRP A 72 13.06 32.36 -4.27
C TRP A 72 11.86 32.09 -5.19
N TRP A 73 10.88 31.34 -4.70
CA TRP A 73 9.65 31.03 -5.40
C TRP A 73 8.87 32.29 -5.80
N GLN A 74 8.63 33.19 -4.85
CA GLN A 74 7.96 34.46 -5.11
C GLN A 74 8.71 35.32 -6.14
N SER A 75 10.05 35.38 -6.04
CA SER A 75 10.86 36.12 -7.00
C SER A 75 10.79 35.53 -8.41
N TRP A 76 10.78 34.20 -8.51
CA TRP A 76 10.68 33.50 -9.79
C TRP A 76 9.30 33.71 -10.43
N GLN A 77 8.22 33.58 -9.65
CA GLN A 77 6.87 33.84 -10.16
C GLN A 77 6.65 35.30 -10.56
N ALA A 78 7.24 36.24 -9.81
CA ALA A 78 7.22 37.65 -10.18
C ALA A 78 7.93 37.89 -11.52
N ASP A 79 9.00 37.15 -11.81
CA ASP A 79 9.66 37.22 -13.12
C ASP A 79 8.76 36.66 -14.23
N CYS A 80 8.14 35.49 -14.03
CA CYS A 80 7.16 34.94 -14.97
C CYS A 80 6.02 35.94 -15.26
N ALA A 81 5.45 36.54 -14.20
CA ALA A 81 4.37 37.51 -14.31
C ALA A 81 4.79 38.77 -15.08
N ARG A 82 6.01 39.26 -14.84
CA ARG A 82 6.57 40.40 -15.56
C ARG A 82 6.72 40.09 -17.05
N ARG A 83 7.28 38.94 -17.43
CA ARG A 83 7.47 38.57 -18.85
C ARG A 83 6.15 38.44 -19.61
N VAL A 84 5.10 37.92 -18.95
CA VAL A 84 3.74 37.90 -19.52
C VAL A 84 3.18 39.32 -19.70
N ALA A 85 3.33 40.18 -18.68
CA ALA A 85 2.85 41.56 -18.74
C ALA A 85 3.58 42.42 -19.80
N ASP A 86 4.86 42.15 -20.02
CA ASP A 86 5.68 42.77 -21.06
C ASP A 86 5.31 42.27 -22.48
N GLY A 87 4.45 41.24 -22.57
CA GLY A 87 3.96 40.69 -23.83
C GLY A 87 4.96 39.77 -24.54
N GLU A 88 5.96 39.25 -23.82
CA GLU A 88 7.03 38.41 -24.40
C GLU A 88 6.47 37.14 -25.09
N PHE A 89 5.34 36.61 -24.61
CA PHE A 89 4.72 35.39 -25.15
C PHE A 89 3.51 35.66 -26.06
N SER A 90 3.23 36.91 -26.41
CA SER A 90 2.04 37.32 -27.18
C SER A 90 1.95 36.73 -28.60
N LEU A 91 3.07 36.24 -29.14
CA LEU A 91 3.16 35.63 -30.47
C LEU A 91 2.59 34.21 -30.53
N LEU A 92 2.49 33.52 -29.39
CA LEU A 92 2.02 32.14 -29.32
C LEU A 92 1.29 31.91 -27.99
N PRO A 93 -0.06 31.90 -28.01
CA PRO A 93 -0.88 31.75 -26.81
C PRO A 93 -0.48 30.56 -25.94
N GLU A 94 0.02 29.49 -26.55
CA GLU A 94 0.42 28.28 -25.85
C GLU A 94 1.66 28.47 -24.96
N LEU A 95 2.61 29.32 -25.35
CA LEU A 95 3.72 29.71 -24.48
C LEU A 95 3.25 30.63 -23.35
N GLU A 96 2.26 31.50 -23.64
CA GLU A 96 1.65 32.33 -22.60
C GLU A 96 0.92 31.47 -21.58
N THR A 97 0.15 30.47 -22.01
CA THR A 97 -0.48 29.46 -21.13
C THR A 97 0.58 28.70 -20.33
N ALA A 98 1.67 28.25 -20.97
CA ALA A 98 2.78 27.59 -20.26
C ALA A 98 3.36 28.50 -19.17
N CYS A 99 3.57 29.78 -19.45
CA CYS A 99 4.06 30.74 -18.45
C CYS A 99 3.03 31.02 -17.35
N LYS A 100 1.74 31.09 -17.67
CA LYS A 100 0.65 31.24 -16.68
C LYS A 100 0.58 30.05 -15.71
N ILE A 101 0.87 28.83 -16.16
CA ILE A 101 1.06 27.68 -15.26
C ILE A 101 2.20 27.94 -14.27
N LEU A 102 3.36 28.39 -14.76
CA LEU A 102 4.53 28.70 -13.91
C LEU A 102 4.24 29.81 -12.88
N MET A 103 3.43 30.81 -13.27
CA MET A 103 2.96 31.88 -12.39
C MET A 103 1.97 31.41 -11.32
N GLY A 104 1.41 30.20 -11.44
CA GLY A 104 0.33 29.74 -10.58
C GLY A 104 -0.99 30.49 -10.82
N ASP A 105 -1.26 30.88 -12.07
CA ASP A 105 -2.53 31.52 -12.44
C ASP A 105 -3.72 30.58 -12.21
N GLU A 106 -4.53 30.88 -11.20
CA GLU A 106 -5.60 30.00 -10.72
C GLU A 106 -6.64 29.66 -11.82
N ASP A 107 -6.97 30.61 -12.69
CA ASP A 107 -7.91 30.40 -13.79
C ASP A 107 -7.34 29.42 -14.81
N THR A 108 -6.09 29.62 -15.25
CA THR A 108 -5.38 28.70 -16.15
C THR A 108 -5.26 27.31 -15.54
N LEU A 109 -4.88 27.21 -14.25
CA LEU A 109 -4.78 25.92 -13.56
C LEU A 109 -6.14 25.20 -13.49
N TYR A 110 -7.21 25.94 -13.22
CA TYR A 110 -8.57 25.39 -13.20
C TYR A 110 -9.00 24.88 -14.58
N GLU A 111 -8.75 25.62 -15.64
CA GLU A 111 -9.06 25.20 -17.02
C GLU A 111 -8.32 23.91 -17.40
N LEU A 112 -7.04 23.80 -17.03
CA LEU A 112 -6.18 22.67 -17.36
C LEU A 112 -6.34 21.47 -16.41
N ARG A 113 -7.12 21.57 -15.33
CA ARG A 113 -7.22 20.54 -14.29
C ARG A 113 -7.53 19.15 -14.82
N LYS A 114 -8.34 19.04 -15.89
CA LYS A 114 -8.76 17.77 -16.47
C LYS A 114 -7.69 17.10 -17.34
N LEU A 115 -6.62 17.81 -17.73
CA LEU A 115 -5.50 17.21 -18.47
C LEU A 115 -4.76 16.15 -17.65
N GLY A 116 -4.75 16.31 -16.31
CA GLY A 116 -4.13 15.34 -15.40
C GLY A 116 -4.99 14.12 -15.08
N GLU A 117 -6.21 14.01 -15.64
CA GLU A 117 -7.24 12.98 -15.39
C GLU A 117 -7.75 12.87 -13.94
N THR A 118 -6.96 13.25 -12.93
CA THR A 118 -7.25 13.02 -11.51
C THR A 118 -7.11 14.28 -10.67
N TRP A 119 -7.93 14.40 -9.63
CA TRP A 119 -7.92 15.55 -8.73
C TRP A 119 -6.60 15.68 -7.95
N TYR A 120 -5.92 14.56 -7.66
CA TYR A 120 -4.64 14.60 -6.95
C TYR A 120 -3.49 15.09 -7.85
N ASN A 121 -3.55 14.90 -9.17
CA ASN A 121 -2.61 15.55 -10.10
C ASN A 121 -2.83 17.07 -10.13
N TYR A 122 -4.09 17.50 -10.08
CA TYR A 122 -4.43 18.91 -9.93
C TYR A 122 -3.96 19.48 -8.58
N LEU A 123 -4.12 18.74 -7.47
CA LEU A 123 -3.57 19.11 -6.17
C LEU A 123 -2.06 19.30 -6.22
N VAL A 124 -1.32 18.36 -6.82
CA VAL A 124 0.14 18.47 -7.00
C VAL A 124 0.49 19.76 -7.75
N THR A 125 -0.27 20.07 -8.81
CA THR A 125 -0.09 21.30 -9.59
C THR A 125 -0.31 22.54 -8.73
N LYS A 126 -1.42 22.62 -7.97
CA LYS A 126 -1.70 23.76 -7.09
C LYS A 126 -0.64 23.91 -6.00
N VAL A 127 -0.26 22.83 -5.32
CA VAL A 127 0.78 22.89 -4.28
C VAL A 127 2.10 23.37 -4.87
N THR A 128 2.50 22.82 -6.03
CA THR A 128 3.73 23.19 -6.71
C THR A 128 3.73 24.67 -7.06
N TYR A 129 2.66 25.16 -7.69
CA TYR A 129 2.66 26.49 -8.28
C TYR A 129 2.05 27.61 -7.44
N THR A 130 1.31 27.33 -6.38
CA THR A 130 0.68 28.39 -5.57
C THR A 130 1.13 28.38 -4.12
N ARG A 131 1.47 27.21 -3.55
CA ARG A 131 1.80 27.07 -2.12
C ARG A 131 2.84 25.97 -1.86
N PRO A 132 4.12 26.15 -2.26
CA PRO A 132 5.15 25.10 -2.14
C PRO A 132 5.51 24.73 -0.70
N THR A 133 5.20 25.60 0.27
CA THR A 133 5.48 25.42 1.71
C THR A 133 4.20 25.24 2.54
N ILE A 134 3.12 24.75 1.90
CA ILE A 134 1.82 24.56 2.54
C ILE A 134 1.92 23.68 3.81
N GLY A 135 1.30 24.15 4.88
CA GLY A 135 1.19 23.39 6.13
C GLY A 135 0.17 22.26 6.03
N ARG A 136 0.28 21.27 6.92
CA ARG A 136 -0.56 20.05 6.94
C ARG A 136 -2.07 20.34 6.90
N GLN A 137 -2.54 21.28 7.72
CA GLN A 137 -3.97 21.61 7.81
C GLN A 137 -4.51 22.18 6.50
N LEU A 138 -3.79 23.15 5.93
CA LEU A 138 -4.17 23.79 4.67
C LEU A 138 -4.06 22.83 3.47
N LEU A 139 -3.18 21.82 3.55
CA LEU A 139 -3.08 20.79 2.51
C LEU A 139 -4.35 19.94 2.43
N ALA A 140 -4.95 19.60 3.57
CA ALA A 140 -6.22 18.87 3.61
C ALA A 140 -7.38 19.67 3.00
N GLU A 141 -7.48 20.95 3.37
CA GLU A 141 -8.47 21.87 2.78
C GLU A 141 -8.30 21.98 1.26
N LEU A 142 -7.06 22.15 0.79
CA LEU A 142 -6.75 22.22 -0.63
C LEU A 142 -7.07 20.91 -1.37
N ALA A 143 -6.89 19.75 -0.74
CA ALA A 143 -7.24 18.45 -1.30
C ALA A 143 -8.76 18.34 -1.54
N GLU A 144 -9.57 18.79 -0.59
CA GLU A 144 -11.04 18.83 -0.71
C GLU A 144 -11.50 19.81 -1.80
N GLU A 145 -10.89 20.99 -1.85
CA GLU A 145 -11.12 21.96 -2.94
C GLU A 145 -10.80 21.34 -4.31
N CYS A 146 -9.67 20.62 -4.44
CA CYS A 146 -9.28 19.99 -5.70
C CYS A 146 -10.25 18.87 -6.10
N LEU A 147 -10.72 18.06 -5.14
CA LEU A 147 -11.72 17.03 -5.42
C LEU A 147 -13.04 17.66 -5.89
N SER A 148 -13.55 18.68 -5.18
CA SER A 148 -14.78 19.37 -5.57
C SER A 148 -14.71 19.99 -6.97
N ALA A 149 -13.53 20.43 -7.41
CA ALA A 149 -13.32 20.98 -8.74
C ALA A 149 -13.53 19.97 -9.89
N PHE A 150 -13.44 18.67 -9.61
CA PHE A 150 -13.68 17.59 -10.58
C PHE A 150 -15.17 17.23 -10.75
N GLY A 151 -16.03 17.66 -9.81
CA GLY A 151 -17.48 17.63 -9.92
C GLY A 151 -18.16 16.76 -8.87
N GLU A 152 -19.29 17.24 -8.35
CA GLU A 152 -20.20 16.49 -7.48
C GLU A 152 -21.04 15.53 -8.34
N GLY A 153 -20.56 14.32 -8.62
CA GLY A 153 -21.38 13.34 -9.34
C GLY A 153 -20.67 12.17 -10.00
N GLU A 154 -19.35 12.20 -10.14
CA GLU A 154 -18.60 10.98 -10.42
C GLU A 154 -18.52 10.16 -9.13
N PRO A 155 -18.78 8.83 -9.17
CA PRO A 155 -18.64 8.02 -7.97
C PRO A 155 -17.20 8.15 -7.49
N THR A 156 -17.01 8.69 -6.28
CA THR A 156 -15.71 8.74 -5.64
C THR A 156 -15.12 7.35 -5.66
N ALA A 157 -13.92 7.22 -6.22
CA ALA A 157 -13.23 5.95 -6.15
C ALA A 157 -12.95 5.69 -4.66
N LEU A 158 -13.02 4.42 -4.22
CA LEU A 158 -12.68 4.06 -2.83
C LEU A 158 -11.30 4.58 -2.39
N LEU A 159 -10.40 4.78 -3.36
CA LEU A 159 -9.09 5.39 -3.16
C LEU A 159 -9.17 6.88 -2.75
N ASP A 160 -10.16 7.63 -3.20
CA ASP A 160 -10.31 9.06 -2.90
C ASP A 160 -10.55 9.29 -1.40
N ASP A 161 -11.40 8.47 -0.78
CA ASP A 161 -11.68 8.55 0.66
C ASP A 161 -10.42 8.22 1.48
N ILE A 162 -9.64 7.23 1.04
CA ILE A 162 -8.35 6.87 1.66
C ILE A 162 -7.38 8.04 1.54
N LEU A 163 -7.26 8.65 0.37
CA LEU A 163 -6.34 9.77 0.12
C LEU A 163 -6.73 11.02 0.92
N LEU A 164 -8.02 11.38 0.95
CA LEU A 164 -8.52 12.50 1.75
C LEU A 164 -8.25 12.28 3.23
N ALA A 165 -8.52 11.08 3.75
CA ALA A 165 -8.20 10.73 5.13
C ALA A 165 -6.69 10.86 5.41
N ALA A 166 -5.85 10.44 4.46
CA ALA A 166 -4.40 10.59 4.57
C ALA A 166 -3.97 12.07 4.61
N PHE A 167 -4.54 12.93 3.76
CA PHE A 167 -4.27 14.38 3.79
C PHE A 167 -4.72 15.04 5.09
N ARG A 168 -5.82 14.56 5.69
CA ARG A 168 -6.30 14.98 7.03
C ARG A 168 -5.48 14.40 8.18
N PHE A 169 -4.52 13.51 7.90
CA PHE A 169 -3.79 12.73 8.90
C PHE A 169 -4.72 11.89 9.82
N ASP A 170 -5.89 11.49 9.32
CA ASP A 170 -6.80 10.57 10.02
C ASP A 170 -6.44 9.12 9.70
N LEU A 171 -5.46 8.60 10.45
CA LEU A 171 -4.98 7.24 10.28
C LEU A 171 -6.08 6.18 10.52
N GLN A 172 -6.99 6.44 11.46
CA GLN A 172 -8.06 5.50 11.76
C GLN A 172 -8.98 5.32 10.56
N GLN A 173 -9.33 6.42 9.89
CA GLN A 173 -10.10 6.37 8.66
C GLN A 173 -9.31 5.70 7.53
N VAL A 174 -8.03 6.05 7.32
CA VAL A 174 -7.17 5.40 6.31
C VAL A 174 -7.17 3.89 6.46
N LEU A 175 -6.92 3.38 7.67
CA LEU A 175 -6.87 1.94 7.92
C LEU A 175 -8.23 1.27 7.73
N ARG A 176 -9.32 1.92 8.13
CA ARG A 176 -10.68 1.38 7.95
C ARG A 176 -11.06 1.27 6.47
N GLU A 177 -10.91 2.36 5.72
CA GLU A 177 -11.28 2.38 4.30
C GLU A 177 -10.36 1.49 3.46
N ALA A 178 -9.05 1.47 3.76
CA ALA A 178 -8.11 0.58 3.08
C ALA A 178 -8.41 -0.90 3.33
N SER A 179 -8.83 -1.26 4.55
CA SER A 179 -9.24 -2.64 4.87
C SER A 179 -10.49 -3.06 4.09
N ALA A 180 -11.42 -2.14 3.84
CA ALA A 180 -12.62 -2.38 3.06
C ALA A 180 -12.36 -2.42 1.54
N CYS A 181 -11.37 -1.67 1.07
CA CYS A 181 -11.09 -1.52 -0.36
C CYS A 181 -10.11 -2.56 -0.93
N LEU A 182 -9.13 -3.02 -0.15
CA LEU A 182 -8.00 -3.84 -0.64
C LEU A 182 -8.13 -5.35 -0.36
N ASP A 183 -9.23 -5.78 0.26
CA ASP A 183 -9.69 -7.17 0.48
C ASP A 183 -8.76 -8.14 1.24
N ASP A 184 -7.45 -7.90 1.35
CA ASP A 184 -6.48 -8.89 1.88
C ASP A 184 -5.92 -8.57 3.27
N TRP A 185 -6.35 -7.47 3.89
CA TRP A 185 -5.88 -6.94 5.18
C TRP A 185 -4.37 -6.67 5.26
N TRP A 186 -3.59 -7.01 4.22
CA TRP A 186 -2.14 -6.95 4.22
C TRP A 186 -1.68 -5.52 4.39
N PHE A 187 -2.22 -4.62 3.54
CA PHE A 187 -1.85 -3.21 3.56
C PHE A 187 -2.15 -2.58 4.92
N SER A 188 -3.36 -2.76 5.45
CA SER A 188 -3.78 -2.16 6.72
C SER A 188 -2.97 -2.69 7.90
N ALA A 189 -2.75 -4.01 7.97
CA ALA A 189 -1.95 -4.62 9.03
C ALA A 189 -0.50 -4.12 9.03
N HIS A 190 0.14 -4.09 7.86
CA HIS A 190 1.55 -3.70 7.74
C HIS A 190 1.75 -2.18 7.84
N LEU A 191 0.82 -1.37 7.34
CA LEU A 191 0.88 0.07 7.49
C LEU A 191 0.72 0.45 8.97
N ALA A 192 -0.26 -0.16 9.67
CA ALA A 192 -0.43 0.06 11.10
C ALA A 192 0.80 -0.40 11.89
N ASP A 193 1.35 -1.58 11.58
CA ASP A 193 2.54 -2.10 12.24
C ASP A 193 3.78 -1.20 12.03
N LEU A 194 3.99 -0.74 10.80
CA LEU A 194 5.08 0.19 10.45
C LEU A 194 4.94 1.52 11.21
N LEU A 195 3.74 2.11 11.22
CA LEU A 195 3.49 3.39 11.87
C LEU A 195 3.56 3.28 13.40
N PHE A 196 3.15 2.15 13.96
CA PHE A 196 3.32 1.84 15.37
C PHE A 196 4.81 1.81 15.74
N HIS A 197 5.62 1.02 15.02
CA HIS A 197 7.05 0.91 15.27
C HIS A 197 7.84 2.20 14.95
N ALA A 198 7.32 3.06 14.08
CA ALA A 198 7.86 4.39 13.81
C ALA A 198 7.43 5.48 14.82
N GLY A 199 6.66 5.12 15.85
CA GLY A 199 6.17 6.05 16.88
C GLY A 199 5.15 7.07 16.35
N GLN A 200 4.56 6.83 15.18
CA GLN A 200 3.59 7.75 14.55
C GLN A 200 2.16 7.55 15.07
N MET A 201 1.86 6.41 15.68
CA MET A 201 0.54 6.12 16.26
C MET A 201 0.41 6.57 17.72
N GLU A 202 1.50 6.58 18.48
CA GLU A 202 1.49 6.76 19.95
C GLU A 202 1.05 8.17 20.41
N ALA A 203 1.04 9.15 19.50
CA ALA A 203 0.78 10.55 19.83
C ALA A 203 -0.66 10.83 20.34
N SER A 204 -1.63 9.98 20.01
CA SER A 204 -3.05 10.22 20.29
C SER A 204 -3.61 9.35 21.42
N ASN A 205 -3.33 8.04 21.49
CA ASN A 205 -3.68 7.16 22.62
C ASN A 205 -2.99 5.77 22.50
N VAL A 206 -1.94 5.52 23.30
CA VAL A 206 -1.14 4.29 23.25
C VAL A 206 -1.96 3.01 23.43
N GLU A 207 -2.95 3.00 24.33
CA GLU A 207 -3.74 1.80 24.61
C GLU A 207 -4.64 1.44 23.43
N TYR A 208 -5.26 2.45 22.81
CA TYR A 208 -6.05 2.29 21.60
C TYR A 208 -5.21 1.79 20.42
N CYS A 209 -3.98 2.29 20.26
CA CYS A 209 -3.08 1.89 19.18
C CYS A 209 -2.67 0.42 19.27
N ASN A 210 -2.39 -0.07 20.48
CA ASN A 210 -2.07 -1.48 20.70
C ASN A 210 -3.25 -2.38 20.31
N VAL A 211 -4.46 -2.02 20.74
CA VAL A 211 -5.69 -2.77 20.40
C VAL A 211 -5.96 -2.76 18.89
N MET A 212 -5.83 -1.60 18.24
CA MET A 212 -6.03 -1.48 16.79
C MET A 212 -4.99 -2.29 16.00
N ARG A 213 -3.72 -2.20 16.38
CA ARG A 213 -2.64 -2.98 15.75
C ARG A 213 -2.90 -4.47 15.88
N GLU A 214 -3.21 -4.94 17.09
CA GLU A 214 -3.50 -6.35 17.32
C GLU A 214 -4.74 -6.80 16.52
N TYR A 215 -5.80 -6.00 16.49
CA TYR A 215 -6.99 -6.30 15.68
C TYR A 215 -6.64 -6.52 14.20
N LEU A 216 -5.88 -5.61 13.59
CA LEU A 216 -5.52 -5.72 12.17
C LEU A 216 -4.60 -6.92 11.89
N LEU A 217 -3.66 -7.22 12.80
CA LEU A 217 -2.82 -8.41 12.70
C LEU A 217 -3.64 -9.70 12.85
N LEU A 218 -4.65 -9.74 13.72
CA LEU A 218 -5.55 -10.87 13.87
C LEU A 218 -6.37 -11.10 12.61
N GLU A 219 -6.93 -10.06 11.99
CA GLU A 219 -7.69 -10.17 10.75
C GLU A 219 -6.80 -10.67 9.60
N TYR A 220 -5.59 -10.13 9.47
CA TYR A 220 -4.63 -10.58 8.48
C TYR A 220 -4.16 -12.02 8.72
N ALA A 221 -3.87 -12.39 9.97
CA ALA A 221 -3.52 -13.76 10.32
C ALA A 221 -4.67 -14.72 10.01
N SER A 222 -5.91 -14.33 10.32
CA SER A 222 -7.12 -15.09 10.03
C SER A 222 -7.29 -15.32 8.52
N TYR A 223 -7.03 -14.29 7.71
CA TYR A 223 -6.98 -14.39 6.26
C TYR A 223 -5.93 -15.42 5.80
N LEU A 224 -4.69 -15.35 6.32
CA LEU A 224 -3.63 -16.32 5.99
C LEU A 224 -3.96 -17.74 6.43
N MET A 225 -4.56 -17.92 7.60
CA MET A 225 -4.98 -19.21 8.15
C MET A 225 -6.06 -19.88 7.30
N SER A 226 -6.88 -19.09 6.59
CA SER A 226 -7.87 -19.62 5.64
C SER A 226 -7.24 -20.25 4.39
N HIS A 227 -6.01 -19.85 4.04
CA HIS A 227 -5.30 -20.33 2.86
C HIS A 227 -4.46 -21.58 3.14
N GLY A 228 -4.60 -22.59 2.28
CA GLY A 228 -3.99 -23.92 2.49
C GLY A 228 -2.46 -23.94 2.53
N SER A 229 -1.79 -22.99 1.88
CA SER A 229 -0.32 -22.86 1.83
C SER A 229 0.24 -21.80 2.78
N LEU A 230 -0.58 -20.84 3.23
CA LEU A 230 -0.11 -19.68 3.99
C LEU A 230 -0.35 -19.78 5.50
N TRP A 231 -1.14 -20.75 5.96
CA TRP A 231 -1.45 -20.90 7.40
C TRP A 231 -0.22 -20.92 8.31
N GLN A 232 0.93 -21.46 7.87
CA GLN A 232 2.14 -21.45 8.69
C GLN A 232 2.65 -20.02 8.95
N VAL A 233 2.53 -19.14 7.96
CA VAL A 233 2.84 -17.72 8.12
C VAL A 233 1.81 -17.07 9.04
N GLY A 234 0.53 -17.41 8.90
CA GLY A 234 -0.53 -16.96 9.80
C GLY A 234 -0.26 -17.29 11.27
N VAL A 235 0.28 -18.49 11.55
CA VAL A 235 0.72 -18.87 12.90
C VAL A 235 1.77 -17.91 13.46
N ASP A 236 2.76 -17.54 12.66
CA ASP A 236 3.83 -16.63 13.10
C ASP A 236 3.29 -15.21 13.36
N TYR A 237 2.27 -14.76 12.62
CA TYR A 237 1.58 -13.49 12.92
C TYR A 237 0.83 -13.54 14.26
N LEU A 238 0.18 -14.66 14.58
CA LEU A 238 -0.54 -14.82 15.85
C LEU A 238 0.39 -14.77 17.07
N ASP A 239 1.67 -15.17 16.92
CA ASP A 239 2.66 -15.00 17.99
C ASP A 239 2.96 -13.53 18.32
N HIS A 240 2.69 -12.62 17.39
CA HIS A 240 2.88 -11.18 17.57
C HIS A 240 1.61 -10.45 18.07
N CYS A 241 0.56 -11.22 18.42
CA CYS A 241 -0.69 -10.72 18.99
C CYS A 241 -0.74 -11.06 20.51
N PRO A 242 -0.41 -10.10 21.41
CA PRO A 242 -0.14 -10.39 22.81
C PRO A 242 -1.37 -10.74 23.66
N GLN A 243 -2.56 -10.25 23.32
CA GLN A 243 -3.78 -10.48 24.09
C GLN A 243 -4.56 -11.70 23.61
N GLN A 244 -4.80 -11.80 22.29
CA GLN A 244 -5.75 -12.78 21.73
C GLN A 244 -5.08 -13.81 20.81
N GLY A 245 -3.82 -13.59 20.40
CA GLY A 245 -3.13 -14.45 19.43
C GLY A 245 -3.12 -15.92 19.79
N ARG A 246 -2.87 -16.24 21.07
CA ARG A 246 -2.87 -17.61 21.58
C ARG A 246 -4.22 -18.30 21.45
N GLU A 247 -5.30 -17.64 21.87
CA GLU A 247 -6.65 -18.22 21.83
C GLU A 247 -7.10 -18.48 20.38
N PHE A 248 -6.79 -17.54 19.47
CA PHE A 248 -7.05 -17.72 18.04
C PHE A 248 -6.22 -18.86 17.45
N LEU A 249 -4.95 -18.97 17.80
CA LEU A 249 -4.06 -20.01 17.31
C LEU A 249 -4.57 -21.41 17.71
N GLU A 250 -4.97 -21.58 18.96
CA GLU A 250 -5.56 -22.83 19.47
C GLU A 250 -6.84 -23.17 18.69
N ALA A 251 -7.77 -22.22 18.53
CA ALA A 251 -9.02 -22.43 17.81
C ALA A 251 -8.85 -22.77 16.33
N TYR A 252 -7.88 -22.14 15.65
CA TYR A 252 -7.62 -22.40 14.23
C TYR A 252 -6.95 -23.76 14.01
N LEU A 253 -5.92 -24.10 14.80
CA LEU A 253 -5.19 -25.35 14.62
C LEU A 253 -6.03 -26.59 14.96
N GLU A 254 -6.98 -26.48 15.89
CA GLU A 254 -7.96 -27.54 16.16
C GLU A 254 -8.87 -27.85 14.96
N ARG A 255 -9.22 -26.82 14.18
CA ARG A 255 -10.17 -26.93 13.05
C ARG A 255 -9.48 -27.14 11.70
N LEU A 256 -8.15 -27.05 11.66
CA LEU A 256 -7.39 -27.13 10.42
C LEU A 256 -7.61 -28.51 9.76
N PRO A 257 -7.98 -28.58 8.47
CA PRO A 257 -8.16 -29.86 7.80
C PRO A 257 -6.81 -30.58 7.67
N LEU A 258 -6.65 -31.66 8.44
CA LEU A 258 -5.47 -32.51 8.48
C LEU A 258 -5.59 -33.64 7.44
N GLY A 259 -5.37 -33.30 6.17
CA GLY A 259 -5.48 -34.27 5.07
C GLY A 259 -4.37 -35.34 5.05
N THR A 260 -3.20 -35.05 5.65
CA THR A 260 -2.02 -35.92 5.61
C THR A 260 -1.36 -36.03 6.99
N GLN A 261 -0.70 -37.16 7.26
CA GLN A 261 0.08 -37.35 8.49
C GLN A 261 1.21 -36.32 8.61
N SER A 262 1.84 -35.94 7.48
CA SER A 262 2.89 -34.91 7.48
C SER A 262 2.36 -33.54 7.94
N LYS A 263 1.19 -33.12 7.45
CA LYS A 263 0.56 -31.87 7.88
C LYS A 263 0.21 -31.92 9.38
N ALA A 264 -0.35 -33.02 9.85
CA ALA A 264 -0.64 -33.21 11.27
C ALA A 264 0.63 -33.15 12.14
N LEU A 265 1.74 -33.75 11.69
CA LEU A 265 2.99 -33.75 12.45
C LEU A 265 3.53 -32.33 12.60
N LYS A 266 3.50 -31.54 11.52
CA LYS A 266 3.90 -30.13 11.53
C LYS A 266 3.05 -29.31 12.52
N VAL A 267 1.73 -29.52 12.55
CA VAL A 267 0.84 -28.83 13.48
C VAL A 267 1.18 -29.19 14.93
N VAL A 268 1.42 -30.47 15.21
CA VAL A 268 1.84 -30.92 16.56
C VAL A 268 3.17 -30.30 16.96
N GLU A 269 4.17 -30.28 16.08
CA GLU A 269 5.45 -29.63 16.36
C GLU A 269 5.30 -28.13 16.64
N ILE A 270 4.42 -27.44 15.90
CA ILE A 270 4.11 -26.02 16.10
C ILE A 270 3.49 -25.78 17.48
N LEU A 271 2.57 -26.63 17.91
CA LEU A 271 1.89 -26.54 19.22
C LEU A 271 2.83 -26.92 20.37
N GLU A 272 3.66 -27.95 20.20
CA GLU A 272 4.66 -28.37 21.19
C GLU A 272 5.69 -27.27 21.46
N ARG A 273 6.15 -26.57 20.41
CA ARG A 273 7.08 -25.43 20.54
C ARG A 273 6.49 -24.23 21.29
N ARG A 274 5.16 -24.15 21.40
CA ARG A 274 4.42 -23.05 22.03
C ARG A 274 3.76 -23.46 23.36
N ASP A 275 4.15 -24.61 23.91
CA ASP A 275 3.59 -25.17 25.15
C ASP A 275 2.06 -25.35 25.12
N MET A 276 1.50 -25.63 23.94
CA MET A 276 0.06 -25.87 23.72
C MET A 276 -0.25 -27.38 23.72
N TRP A 277 0.22 -28.07 24.76
CA TRP A 277 0.14 -29.52 24.87
C TRP A 277 -1.28 -30.10 24.80
N PRO A 278 -2.31 -29.52 25.46
CA PRO A 278 -3.66 -30.08 25.41
C PRO A 278 -4.22 -30.19 23.98
N VAL A 279 -4.01 -29.17 23.17
CA VAL A 279 -4.44 -29.12 21.76
C VAL A 279 -3.65 -30.14 20.92
N ALA A 280 -2.32 -30.18 21.10
CA ALA A 280 -1.46 -31.16 20.42
C ALA A 280 -1.87 -32.60 20.71
N GLN A 281 -2.23 -32.88 21.97
CA GLN A 281 -2.73 -34.17 22.40
C GLN A 281 -4.05 -34.51 21.71
N GLY A 282 -5.02 -33.58 21.67
CA GLY A 282 -6.31 -33.78 20.99
C GLY A 282 -6.16 -34.13 19.50
N ILE A 283 -5.22 -33.46 18.82
CA ILE A 283 -4.87 -33.75 17.42
C ILE A 283 -4.25 -35.14 17.27
N CYS A 284 -3.28 -35.50 18.13
CA CYS A 284 -2.66 -36.82 18.10
C CYS A 284 -3.68 -37.94 18.33
N GLN A 285 -4.63 -37.75 19.25
CA GLN A 285 -5.69 -38.71 19.53
C GLN A 285 -6.61 -38.88 18.31
N SER A 286 -7.01 -37.78 17.68
CA SER A 286 -7.85 -37.80 16.46
C SER A 286 -7.18 -38.54 15.30
N MET A 287 -5.88 -38.28 15.07
CA MET A 287 -5.08 -38.97 14.05
C MET A 287 -4.94 -40.47 14.35
N ALA A 288 -4.67 -40.83 15.62
CA ALA A 288 -4.58 -42.23 16.04
C ALA A 288 -5.89 -42.99 15.77
N VAL A 289 -7.04 -42.44 16.15
CA VAL A 289 -8.36 -43.05 15.91
C VAL A 289 -8.63 -43.20 14.41
N GLN A 290 -8.33 -42.17 13.60
CA GLN A 290 -8.55 -42.22 12.16
C GLN A 290 -7.72 -43.31 11.47
N LEU A 291 -6.44 -43.44 11.84
CA LEU A 291 -5.55 -44.46 11.27
C LEU A 291 -5.91 -45.87 11.75
N GLN A 292 -6.33 -46.01 13.00
CA GLN A 292 -6.84 -47.27 13.54
C GLN A 292 -8.09 -47.72 12.78
N LYS A 293 -9.02 -46.80 12.47
CA LYS A 293 -10.21 -47.09 11.63
C LYS A 293 -9.85 -47.51 10.21
N LYS A 294 -8.75 -46.99 9.65
CA LYS A 294 -8.22 -47.38 8.34
C LYS A 294 -7.41 -48.69 8.36
N GLY A 295 -7.29 -49.36 9.51
CA GLY A 295 -6.50 -50.59 9.65
C GLY A 295 -4.98 -50.38 9.70
N GLN A 296 -4.50 -49.13 9.69
CA GLN A 296 -3.07 -48.81 9.72
C GLN A 296 -2.56 -48.77 11.17
N LEU A 297 -2.54 -49.94 11.82
CA LEU A 297 -2.22 -50.05 13.25
C LEU A 297 -0.81 -49.56 13.62
N GLY A 298 0.20 -49.81 12.78
CA GLY A 298 1.57 -49.35 13.04
C GLY A 298 1.69 -47.82 13.07
N ALA A 299 1.04 -47.14 12.11
CA ALA A 299 0.99 -45.69 12.11
C ALA A 299 0.18 -45.16 13.30
N ALA A 300 -0.98 -45.78 13.60
CA ALA A 300 -1.79 -45.41 14.76
C ALA A 300 -1.00 -45.53 16.08
N LEU A 301 -0.17 -46.57 16.24
CA LEU A 301 0.67 -46.75 17.42
C LEU A 301 1.65 -45.58 17.62
N THR A 302 2.32 -45.13 16.55
CA THR A 302 3.20 -43.96 16.60
C THR A 302 2.48 -42.71 17.10
N TRP A 303 1.23 -42.49 16.70
CA TRP A 303 0.42 -41.36 17.16
C TRP A 303 -0.05 -41.51 18.62
N VAL A 304 -0.39 -42.73 19.06
CA VAL A 304 -0.77 -43.00 20.46
C VAL A 304 0.40 -42.82 21.42
N ILE A 305 1.62 -43.23 21.01
CA ILE A 305 2.85 -42.98 21.79
C ILE A 305 3.04 -41.47 21.99
N ARG A 306 2.84 -40.67 20.94
CA ARG A 306 2.88 -39.20 21.01
C ARG A 306 1.81 -38.61 21.92
N CYS A 307 0.65 -39.24 22.06
CA CYS A 307 -0.38 -38.81 23.02
C CYS A 307 0.04 -38.95 24.50
N LYS A 308 1.18 -39.60 24.78
CA LYS A 308 1.68 -39.95 26.13
C LYS A 308 0.63 -40.69 26.98
N ASN A 309 -0.22 -41.51 26.35
CA ASN A 309 -1.22 -42.33 27.03
C ASN A 309 -0.75 -43.80 27.11
N PRO A 310 -0.18 -44.26 28.24
CA PRO A 310 0.42 -45.58 28.35
C PRO A 310 -0.61 -46.72 28.24
N MET A 311 -1.82 -46.51 28.77
CA MET A 311 -2.91 -47.50 28.72
C MET A 311 -3.38 -47.76 27.30
N TRP A 312 -3.56 -46.70 26.51
CA TRP A 312 -3.94 -46.84 25.11
C TRP A 312 -2.79 -47.41 24.27
N THR A 313 -1.55 -46.98 24.56
CA THR A 313 -0.35 -47.51 23.89
C THR A 313 -0.25 -49.03 24.06
N SER A 314 -0.38 -49.54 25.29
CA SER A 314 -0.33 -50.97 25.58
C SER A 314 -1.41 -51.74 24.82
N LYS A 315 -2.68 -51.29 24.91
CA LYS A 315 -3.80 -51.96 24.24
C LYS A 315 -3.63 -52.03 22.72
N LEU A 316 -3.12 -50.96 22.11
CA LEU A 316 -2.92 -50.90 20.67
C LEU A 316 -1.69 -51.73 20.24
N ALA A 317 -0.63 -51.73 21.04
CA ALA A 317 0.54 -52.58 20.83
C ALA A 317 0.17 -54.07 20.89
N ASP A 318 -0.61 -54.50 21.89
CA ASP A 318 -1.09 -55.88 22.00
C ASP A 318 -1.90 -56.29 20.77
N LYS A 319 -2.79 -55.40 20.30
CA LYS A 319 -3.58 -55.63 19.07
C LYS A 319 -2.71 -55.74 17.82
N PHE A 320 -1.67 -54.90 17.71
CA PHE A 320 -0.73 -54.94 16.59
C PHE A 320 0.11 -56.22 16.59
N LEU A 321 0.60 -56.65 17.76
CA LEU A 321 1.35 -57.89 17.93
C LEU A 321 0.51 -59.14 17.61
N LEU A 322 -0.75 -59.16 18.04
CA LEU A 322 -1.69 -60.24 17.71
C LEU A 322 -1.90 -60.35 16.19
N GLN A 323 -2.14 -59.23 15.50
CA GLN A 323 -2.29 -59.24 14.04
C GLN A 323 -1.01 -59.74 13.35
N TYR A 324 0.16 -59.31 13.80
CA TYR A 324 1.44 -59.77 13.26
C TYR A 324 1.69 -61.26 13.50
N SER A 325 1.23 -61.81 14.63
CA SER A 325 1.34 -63.26 14.90
C SER A 325 0.46 -64.11 14.00
N VAL A 326 -0.75 -63.62 13.66
CA VAL A 326 -1.69 -64.31 12.75
C VAL A 326 -1.21 -64.24 11.30
N ASP A 327 -0.68 -63.10 10.86
CA ASP A 327 -0.14 -62.94 9.49
C ASP A 327 1.16 -63.75 9.25
N ARG A 328 1.79 -64.26 10.32
CA ARG A 328 3.03 -65.06 10.27
C ARG A 328 2.81 -66.57 10.22
N GLU A 329 1.59 -67.08 10.41
CA GLU A 329 1.30 -68.50 10.18
C GLU A 329 1.24 -68.75 8.67
N PRO A 330 2.24 -69.44 8.06
CA PRO A 330 2.21 -69.75 6.65
C PRO A 330 1.12 -70.80 6.39
N SER A 331 0.41 -70.64 5.27
CA SER A 331 -0.44 -71.68 4.69
C SER A 331 0.35 -72.92 4.34
#